data_AF-A0A382YF10-F1
#
_entry.id   AF-A0A382YF10-F1
#
_cell.length_a   1.000
_cell.length_b   1.000
_cell.length_c   1.000
_cell.angle_alpha   90.00
_cell.angle_beta   90.00
_cell.angle_gamma   90.00
#
_symmetry.space_group_name_H-M   'P 1'
#
loop_
_entity.id
_entity.type
_entity.pdbx_description
1 polymer ?
#
loop_
_entity_poly.entity_id
_entity_poly.type
_entity_poly.pdbx_seq_one_letter_code
_entity_poly.pdbx_strand_id
1 'polypeptide(L)'
;TYKMSRQDGEFELYSNPTEGGIYFVNTKLIQYEHVLVFNNITKFNDVIYQPGLGNRQHRLRLVGYKTGGWDGSLTAEGFIYNDGDVPLWIANTNYVRGDIVKFRDKLYTSLINQTSTSTFVYENWAQTDSFKIGLLPNFDTLGKNFESFYDVNAVNLESETDKYGKGSIGYQNRDYFNQIGLDDVSQVKFYQGMLQEKGTKNSIDKLIRSKFDQISSDINFYEEWAIRNAEYGATDLNSRVEILLDEEGFVDNPQPITVYNTIQ
;
A
#
# COMPACT_ATOMS: atom_id res chain seq x y z
N THR A 1 -19.57 -47.11 -26.23
CA THR A 1 -19.43 -45.64 -26.01
C THR A 1 -18.80 -45.39 -24.66
N TYR A 2 -17.83 -44.46 -24.50
CA TYR A 2 -17.20 -44.16 -23.20
C TYR A 2 -17.72 -42.83 -22.65
N LYS A 3 -17.73 -42.68 -21.34
CA LYS A 3 -18.01 -41.41 -20.66
C LYS A 3 -16.75 -40.94 -19.97
N MET A 4 -16.54 -39.62 -19.98
CA MET A 4 -15.41 -38.95 -19.37
C MET A 4 -15.96 -37.91 -18.42
N SER A 5 -15.54 -37.96 -17.15
CA SER A 5 -15.84 -36.95 -16.14
C SER A 5 -14.54 -36.36 -15.62
N ARG A 6 -14.57 -35.05 -15.37
CA ARG A 6 -13.53 -34.32 -14.65
C ARG A 6 -14.20 -33.52 -13.54
N GLN A 7 -13.97 -33.92 -12.30
CA GLN A 7 -14.42 -33.21 -11.11
C GLN A 7 -13.24 -33.11 -10.16
N ASP A 8 -12.96 -31.90 -9.66
CA ASP A 8 -12.10 -31.62 -8.51
C ASP A 8 -10.69 -32.29 -8.55
N GLY A 9 -10.09 -32.36 -9.74
CA GLY A 9 -8.75 -32.95 -9.93
C GLY A 9 -8.76 -34.47 -10.14
N GLU A 10 -9.90 -35.14 -10.06
CA GLU A 10 -10.08 -36.54 -10.45
C GLU A 10 -10.50 -36.65 -11.92
N PHE A 11 -9.80 -37.55 -12.61
CA PHE A 11 -10.09 -37.90 -14.00
C PHE A 11 -10.58 -39.35 -14.03
N GLU A 12 -11.86 -39.52 -14.35
CA GLU A 12 -12.48 -40.85 -14.42
C GLU A 12 -12.87 -41.20 -15.85
N LEU A 13 -12.43 -42.39 -16.27
CA LEU A 13 -12.78 -42.99 -17.55
C LEU A 13 -13.43 -44.35 -17.27
N TYR A 14 -14.70 -44.50 -17.64
CA TYR A 14 -15.41 -45.75 -17.50
C TYR A 14 -16.06 -46.20 -18.82
N SER A 15 -15.95 -47.51 -19.08
CA SER A 15 -16.60 -48.16 -20.22
C SER A 15 -18.08 -48.36 -19.94
N ASN A 16 -18.91 -48.28 -20.98
CA ASN A 16 -20.30 -48.72 -20.87
C ASN A 16 -20.34 -50.25 -20.66
N PRO A 17 -20.88 -50.76 -19.53
CA PRO A 17 -20.78 -52.18 -19.17
C PRO A 17 -21.41 -53.15 -20.19
N THR A 18 -22.28 -52.67 -21.08
CA THR A 18 -23.02 -53.49 -22.05
C THR A 18 -22.45 -53.47 -23.49
N GLU A 19 -21.49 -52.59 -23.80
CA GLU A 19 -21.02 -52.34 -25.19
C GLU A 19 -19.52 -52.62 -25.40
N GLY A 20 -18.82 -53.17 -24.41
CA GLY A 20 -17.40 -53.52 -24.47
C GLY A 20 -16.48 -52.62 -23.63
N GLY A 21 -15.24 -53.08 -23.44
CA GLY A 21 -14.24 -52.45 -22.57
C GLY A 21 -13.39 -51.36 -23.22
N ILE A 22 -12.58 -50.68 -22.40
CA ILE A 22 -11.57 -49.74 -22.87
C ILE A 22 -10.31 -50.53 -23.24
N TYR A 23 -10.04 -50.68 -24.54
CA TYR A 23 -8.89 -51.46 -25.03
C TYR A 23 -7.63 -50.61 -25.26
N PHE A 24 -7.77 -49.29 -25.39
CA PHE A 24 -6.66 -48.36 -25.56
C PHE A 24 -7.04 -46.96 -25.08
N VAL A 25 -6.13 -46.32 -24.35
CA VAL A 25 -6.25 -44.93 -23.90
C VAL A 25 -4.93 -44.22 -24.20
N ASN A 26 -5.02 -43.09 -24.88
CA ASN A 26 -3.90 -42.17 -25.08
C ASN A 26 -4.27 -40.82 -24.44
N THR A 27 -3.75 -40.57 -23.23
CA THR A 27 -3.96 -39.33 -22.49
C THR A 27 -2.72 -38.45 -22.54
N LYS A 28 -2.92 -37.15 -22.72
CA LYS A 28 -1.85 -36.16 -22.59
C LYS A 28 -1.85 -35.66 -21.15
N LEU A 29 -0.86 -36.09 -20.38
CA LEU A 29 -0.59 -35.53 -19.06
C LEU A 29 0.09 -34.17 -19.26
N ILE A 30 -0.48 -33.13 -18.66
CA ILE A 30 0.10 -31.79 -18.64
C ILE A 30 0.61 -31.56 -17.23
N GLN A 31 1.92 -31.37 -17.08
CA GLN A 31 2.53 -30.89 -15.86
C GLN A 31 2.68 -29.37 -15.98
N TYR A 32 2.19 -28.64 -14.98
CA TYR A 32 2.40 -27.20 -14.88
C TYR A 32 3.60 -26.93 -13.97
N GLU A 33 4.57 -26.18 -14.47
CA GLU A 33 5.65 -25.62 -13.66
C GLU A 33 5.47 -24.10 -13.60
N HIS A 34 5.65 -23.53 -12.40
CA HIS A 34 5.58 -22.09 -12.22
C HIS A 34 6.98 -21.50 -12.19
N VAL A 35 7.25 -20.57 -13.10
CA VAL A 35 8.51 -19.81 -13.15
C VAL A 35 8.19 -18.34 -12.90
N LEU A 36 8.88 -17.74 -11.92
CA LEU A 36 8.82 -16.31 -11.66
C LEU A 36 10.03 -15.64 -12.32
N VAL A 37 9.78 -14.65 -13.17
CA VAL A 37 10.81 -13.86 -13.83
C VAL A 37 10.75 -12.45 -13.29
N PHE A 38 11.86 -11.98 -12.73
CA PHE A 38 11.99 -10.63 -12.18
C PHE A 38 12.79 -9.75 -13.13
N ASN A 39 12.49 -8.45 -13.13
CA ASN A 39 13.41 -7.48 -13.73
C ASN A 39 14.74 -7.50 -12.97
N ASN A 40 15.85 -7.49 -13.70
CA ASN A 40 17.18 -7.57 -13.09
C ASN A 40 17.58 -6.29 -12.32
N ILE A 41 16.83 -5.20 -12.52
CA ILE A 41 17.05 -3.92 -11.86
C ILE A 41 15.87 -3.66 -10.92
N THR A 42 16.15 -3.35 -9.66
CA THR A 42 15.14 -3.03 -8.64
C THR A 42 14.57 -1.62 -8.83
N LYS A 43 13.49 -1.27 -8.12
CA LYS A 43 12.98 0.10 -8.07
C LYS A 43 13.98 1.13 -7.50
N PHE A 44 15.01 0.65 -6.82
CA PHE A 44 16.11 1.44 -6.26
C PHE A 44 17.33 1.48 -7.19
N ASN A 45 17.19 0.98 -8.42
CA ASN A 45 18.25 0.91 -9.42
C ASN A 45 19.43 -0.02 -9.07
N ASP A 46 19.20 -0.98 -8.17
CA ASP A 46 20.17 -2.00 -7.81
C ASP A 46 20.11 -3.20 -8.76
N VAL A 47 21.26 -3.76 -9.12
CA VAL A 47 21.34 -4.96 -9.97
C VAL A 47 21.22 -6.22 -9.12
N ILE A 48 20.19 -7.02 -9.36
CA ILE A 48 19.88 -8.24 -8.59
C ILE A 48 20.84 -9.37 -8.93
N TYR A 49 21.19 -9.54 -10.21
CA TYR A 49 22.04 -10.63 -10.67
C TYR A 49 22.96 -10.20 -11.81
N GLN A 50 24.27 -10.23 -11.54
CA GLN A 50 25.32 -9.94 -12.51
C GLN A 50 26.53 -10.86 -12.27
N PRO A 51 26.55 -12.06 -12.89
CA PRO A 51 27.55 -13.08 -12.60
C PRO A 51 28.98 -12.65 -12.97
N GLY A 52 29.15 -11.81 -14.00
CA GLY A 52 30.47 -11.33 -14.42
C GLY A 52 31.21 -10.47 -13.39
N LEU A 53 30.48 -9.82 -12.47
CA LEU A 53 31.05 -9.07 -11.34
C LEU A 53 30.91 -9.81 -10.00
N GLY A 54 30.33 -11.02 -10.01
CA GLY A 54 30.00 -11.77 -8.80
C GLY A 54 28.82 -11.22 -7.99
N ASN A 55 28.14 -10.18 -8.46
CA ASN A 55 26.99 -9.61 -7.78
C ASN A 55 25.76 -10.51 -7.90
N ARG A 56 25.20 -10.93 -6.77
CA ARG A 56 23.92 -11.64 -6.70
C ARG A 56 23.20 -11.32 -5.40
N GLN A 57 21.89 -11.14 -5.48
CA GLN A 57 21.05 -11.06 -4.30
C GLN A 57 20.81 -12.47 -3.74
N HIS A 58 21.24 -12.71 -2.51
CA HIS A 58 21.20 -14.04 -1.90
C HIS A 58 19.82 -14.45 -1.38
N ARG A 59 18.99 -13.48 -0.99
CA ARG A 59 17.69 -13.74 -0.36
C ARG A 59 16.61 -12.97 -1.10
N LEU A 60 15.64 -13.70 -1.59
CA LEU A 60 14.39 -13.18 -2.12
C LEU A 60 13.28 -13.59 -1.16
N ARG A 61 12.45 -12.64 -0.74
CA ARG A 61 11.26 -12.89 0.07
C ARG A 61 10.05 -12.59 -0.81
N LEU A 62 9.24 -13.61 -1.08
CA LEU A 62 7.95 -13.45 -1.73
C LEU A 62 6.89 -13.31 -0.64
N VAL A 63 6.08 -12.25 -0.72
CA VAL A 63 4.94 -12.01 0.16
C VAL A 63 3.70 -11.96 -0.72
N GLY A 64 2.72 -12.78 -0.41
CA GLY A 64 1.48 -12.87 -1.18
C GLY A 64 0.53 -13.91 -0.60
N TYR A 65 -0.62 -14.08 -1.24
CA TYR A 65 -1.62 -15.06 -0.86
C TYR A 65 -1.44 -16.33 -1.69
N LYS A 66 -1.63 -17.49 -1.05
CA LYS A 66 -1.73 -18.78 -1.73
C LYS A 66 -3.06 -19.41 -1.33
N THR A 67 -3.92 -19.67 -2.31
CA THR A 67 -5.13 -20.47 -2.09
C THR A 67 -4.73 -21.94 -1.98
N GLY A 68 -5.09 -22.58 -0.86
CA GLY A 68 -4.88 -24.00 -0.66
C GLY A 68 -5.94 -24.82 -1.40
N GLY A 69 -5.57 -25.99 -1.93
CA GLY A 69 -6.54 -26.95 -2.48
C GLY A 69 -7.34 -26.46 -3.70
N TRP A 70 -6.89 -25.40 -4.39
CA TRP A 70 -7.59 -24.92 -5.58
C TRP A 70 -7.48 -25.95 -6.70
N ASP A 71 -8.63 -26.41 -7.16
CA ASP A 71 -8.84 -27.43 -8.19
C ASP A 71 -8.84 -26.86 -9.62
N GLY A 72 -8.67 -25.54 -9.76
CA GLY A 72 -8.76 -24.82 -11.03
C GLY A 72 -10.18 -24.35 -11.38
N SER A 73 -11.13 -24.42 -10.44
CA SER A 73 -12.47 -23.84 -10.60
C SER A 73 -12.44 -22.31 -10.68
N LEU A 74 -13.52 -21.68 -11.18
CA LEU A 74 -13.63 -20.22 -11.29
C LEU A 74 -13.57 -19.50 -9.93
N THR A 75 -13.87 -20.21 -8.85
CA THR A 75 -13.88 -19.69 -7.48
C THR A 75 -12.73 -20.29 -6.70
N ALA A 76 -11.71 -19.48 -6.42
CA ALA A 76 -10.69 -19.80 -5.43
C ALA A 76 -11.19 -19.33 -4.05
N GLU A 77 -10.85 -20.03 -2.96
CA GLU A 77 -11.19 -19.53 -1.63
C GLU A 77 -10.55 -18.15 -1.41
N GLY A 78 -11.38 -17.15 -1.08
CA GLY A 78 -10.97 -15.75 -0.93
C GLY A 78 -10.81 -14.96 -2.24
N PHE A 79 -10.82 -15.60 -3.41
CA PHE A 79 -10.55 -14.94 -4.69
C PHE A 79 -11.50 -15.39 -5.82
N ILE A 80 -11.86 -14.48 -6.70
CA ILE A 80 -12.61 -14.76 -7.92
C ILE A 80 -11.62 -14.72 -9.07
N TYR A 81 -11.54 -15.80 -9.85
CA TYR A 81 -10.73 -15.81 -11.05
C TYR A 81 -11.45 -15.07 -12.17
N ASN A 82 -10.76 -14.11 -12.76
CA ASN A 82 -11.22 -13.33 -13.88
C ASN A 82 -10.38 -13.65 -15.12
N ASP A 83 -10.96 -14.40 -16.05
CA ASP A 83 -10.29 -14.85 -17.29
C ASP A 83 -10.08 -13.71 -18.30
N GLY A 84 -10.79 -12.59 -18.12
CA GLY A 84 -10.72 -11.46 -19.04
C GLY A 84 -11.31 -11.69 -20.42
N ASP A 85 -12.13 -12.73 -20.55
CA ASP A 85 -12.96 -12.90 -21.74
C ASP A 85 -14.08 -11.84 -21.74
N VAL A 86 -13.95 -10.86 -22.64
CA VAL A 86 -14.92 -9.78 -22.79
C VAL A 86 -15.69 -10.02 -24.09
N PRO A 87 -17.04 -10.11 -24.03
CA PRO A 87 -17.84 -10.34 -25.22
C PRO A 87 -17.73 -9.18 -26.22
N LEU A 88 -17.78 -9.51 -27.50
CA LEU A 88 -17.92 -8.50 -28.56
C LEU A 88 -19.29 -7.81 -28.44
N TRP A 89 -19.36 -6.53 -28.79
CA TRP A 89 -20.63 -5.81 -28.82
C TRP A 89 -21.58 -6.39 -29.88
N ILE A 90 -22.84 -6.59 -29.50
CA ILE A 90 -23.90 -7.14 -30.36
C ILE A 90 -25.07 -6.16 -30.38
N ALA A 91 -25.57 -5.86 -31.59
CA ALA A 91 -26.75 -5.01 -31.79
C ALA A 91 -28.02 -5.65 -31.18
N ASN A 92 -28.99 -4.82 -30.78
CA ASN A 92 -30.28 -5.25 -30.20
C ASN A 92 -30.17 -6.11 -28.94
N THR A 93 -29.05 -6.02 -28.22
CA THR A 93 -28.85 -6.70 -26.94
C THR A 93 -29.07 -5.71 -25.80
N ASN A 94 -29.71 -6.18 -24.72
CA ASN A 94 -29.88 -5.40 -23.50
C ASN A 94 -28.58 -5.41 -22.70
N TYR A 95 -28.06 -4.23 -22.41
CA TYR A 95 -26.91 -4.02 -21.56
C TYR A 95 -27.30 -3.27 -20.29
N VAL A 96 -26.72 -3.68 -19.18
CA VAL A 96 -26.86 -3.03 -17.88
C VAL A 96 -25.67 -2.09 -17.67
N ARG A 97 -25.86 -1.06 -16.85
CA ARG A 97 -24.77 -0.17 -16.43
C ARG A 97 -23.64 -1.00 -15.81
N GLY A 98 -22.43 -0.79 -16.30
CA GLY A 98 -21.24 -1.53 -15.89
C GLY A 98 -20.87 -2.71 -16.80
N ASP A 99 -21.74 -3.11 -17.74
CA ASP A 99 -21.38 -4.14 -18.73
C ASP A 99 -20.20 -3.69 -19.58
N ILE A 100 -19.27 -4.60 -19.82
CA ILE A 100 -18.06 -4.36 -20.60
C ILE A 100 -18.19 -5.11 -21.93
N VAL A 101 -17.94 -4.42 -23.03
CA VAL A 101 -17.95 -4.98 -24.39
C VAL A 101 -16.71 -4.58 -25.16
N LYS A 102 -16.31 -5.44 -26.09
CA LYS A 102 -15.25 -5.14 -27.05
C LYS A 102 -15.85 -4.66 -28.38
N PHE A 103 -15.44 -3.48 -28.83
CA PHE A 103 -15.84 -2.91 -30.12
C PHE A 103 -14.61 -2.32 -30.85
N ARG A 104 -14.32 -2.80 -32.06
CA ARG A 104 -13.17 -2.36 -32.88
C ARG A 104 -11.83 -2.38 -32.12
N ASP A 105 -11.57 -3.49 -31.43
CA ASP A 105 -10.37 -3.70 -30.59
C ASP A 105 -10.19 -2.75 -29.39
N LYS A 106 -11.24 -2.00 -29.04
CA LYS A 106 -11.28 -1.22 -27.81
C LYS A 106 -12.35 -1.73 -26.87
N LEU A 107 -12.10 -1.57 -25.58
CA LEU A 107 -13.00 -1.94 -24.51
C LEU A 107 -13.85 -0.74 -24.10
N TYR A 108 -15.14 -1.00 -23.92
CA TYR A 108 -16.13 0.00 -23.56
C TYR A 108 -16.99 -0.49 -22.40
N THR A 109 -17.35 0.41 -21.49
CA THR A 109 -18.23 0.14 -20.35
C THR A 109 -19.52 0.94 -20.49
N SER A 110 -20.67 0.28 -20.28
CA SER A 110 -21.98 0.93 -20.39
C SER A 110 -22.22 1.89 -19.22
N LEU A 111 -22.56 3.14 -19.54
CA LEU A 111 -22.82 4.19 -18.52
C LEU A 111 -24.25 4.12 -17.96
N ILE A 112 -25.17 3.54 -18.73
CA ILE A 112 -26.60 3.45 -18.41
C ILE A 112 -27.13 2.05 -18.71
N ASN A 113 -28.30 1.73 -18.16
CA ASN A 113 -29.07 0.57 -18.59
C ASN A 113 -29.71 0.91 -19.93
N GLN A 114 -29.39 0.16 -20.99
CA GLN A 114 -29.83 0.47 -22.35
C GLN A 114 -30.02 -0.80 -23.18
N THR A 115 -30.96 -0.74 -24.12
CA THR A 115 -31.03 -1.69 -25.22
C THR A 115 -30.22 -1.12 -26.38
N SER A 116 -29.20 -1.84 -26.83
CA SER A 116 -28.38 -1.38 -27.97
C SER A 116 -29.21 -1.32 -29.25
N THR A 117 -29.04 -0.26 -30.03
CA THR A 117 -29.61 -0.12 -31.37
C THR A 117 -28.78 -0.91 -32.40
N SER A 118 -29.10 -0.80 -33.69
CA SER A 118 -28.32 -1.35 -34.80
C SER A 118 -26.92 -0.73 -34.94
N THR A 119 -26.67 0.43 -34.31
CA THR A 119 -25.39 1.13 -34.31
C THR A 119 -24.84 1.33 -32.90
N PHE A 120 -23.51 1.39 -32.80
CA PHE A 120 -22.82 1.66 -31.54
C PHE A 120 -22.88 3.15 -31.20
N VAL A 121 -23.57 3.51 -30.11
CA VAL A 121 -23.80 4.90 -29.69
C VAL A 121 -22.77 5.31 -28.64
N TYR A 122 -21.67 5.93 -29.05
CA TYR A 122 -20.54 6.26 -28.16
C TYR A 122 -20.91 7.08 -26.91
N GLU A 123 -21.96 7.90 -26.95
CA GLU A 123 -22.38 8.70 -25.80
C GLU A 123 -22.79 7.85 -24.59
N ASN A 124 -23.26 6.63 -24.82
CA ASN A 124 -23.70 5.73 -23.76
C ASN A 124 -22.57 4.83 -23.23
N TRP A 125 -21.37 4.93 -23.81
CA TRP A 125 -20.24 4.05 -23.53
C TRP A 125 -18.99 4.84 -23.18
N ALA A 126 -18.34 4.50 -22.06
CA ALA A 126 -17.03 5.04 -21.73
C ALA A 126 -15.94 4.06 -22.14
N GLN A 127 -14.88 4.53 -22.81
CA GLN A 127 -13.71 3.69 -23.08
C GLN A 127 -13.02 3.34 -21.74
N THR A 128 -12.62 2.08 -21.58
CA THR A 128 -11.98 1.60 -20.34
C THR A 128 -10.86 0.62 -20.67
N ASP A 129 -9.67 0.88 -20.14
CA ASP A 129 -8.53 -0.04 -20.17
C ASP A 129 -8.26 -0.66 -18.78
N SER A 130 -9.09 -0.33 -17.78
CA SER A 130 -8.89 -0.62 -16.35
C SER A 130 -9.47 -1.97 -15.90
N PHE A 131 -9.33 -3.00 -16.74
CA PHE A 131 -9.80 -4.33 -16.38
C PHE A 131 -8.68 -5.14 -15.71
N LYS A 132 -8.92 -5.62 -14.49
CA LYS A 132 -7.97 -6.46 -13.76
C LYS A 132 -8.22 -7.94 -14.09
N ILE A 133 -7.26 -8.57 -14.75
CA ILE A 133 -7.26 -10.00 -15.09
C ILE A 133 -6.64 -10.81 -13.94
N GLY A 134 -7.08 -12.05 -13.76
CA GLY A 134 -6.53 -12.99 -12.80
C GLY A 134 -7.33 -13.06 -11.50
N LEU A 135 -6.66 -13.37 -10.39
CA LEU A 135 -7.30 -13.54 -9.09
C LEU A 135 -7.63 -12.19 -8.46
N LEU A 136 -8.93 -11.90 -8.36
CA LEU A 136 -9.45 -10.71 -7.70
C LEU A 136 -9.95 -11.07 -6.30
N PRO A 137 -9.65 -10.27 -5.26
CA PRO A 137 -10.15 -10.57 -3.92
C PRO A 137 -11.68 -10.51 -3.90
N ASN A 138 -12.32 -11.50 -3.27
CA ASN A 138 -13.75 -11.50 -3.04
C ASN A 138 -14.15 -10.51 -1.92
N PHE A 139 -15.45 -10.34 -1.69
CA PHE A 139 -15.94 -9.43 -0.65
C PHE A 139 -15.48 -9.78 0.77
N ASP A 140 -15.27 -11.06 1.07
CA ASP A 140 -14.79 -11.50 2.39
C ASP A 140 -13.32 -11.08 2.61
N THR A 141 -12.46 -11.35 1.62
CA THR A 141 -11.05 -10.92 1.64
C THR A 141 -10.93 -9.40 1.67
N LEU A 142 -11.78 -8.69 0.93
CA LEU A 142 -11.86 -7.23 0.99
C LEU A 142 -12.33 -6.74 2.36
N GLY A 143 -13.28 -7.43 3.00
CA GLY A 143 -13.74 -7.12 4.35
C GLY A 143 -12.63 -7.29 5.39
N LYS A 144 -11.82 -8.33 5.28
CA LYS A 144 -10.66 -8.55 6.15
C LYS A 144 -9.61 -7.44 6.04
N ASN A 145 -9.43 -6.85 4.86
CA ASN A 145 -8.44 -5.78 4.66
C ASN A 145 -8.70 -4.54 5.55
N PHE A 146 -9.92 -4.34 6.07
CA PHE A 146 -10.18 -3.23 7.01
C PHE A 146 -9.34 -3.33 8.28
N GLU A 147 -9.00 -4.54 8.73
CA GLU A 147 -8.13 -4.73 9.91
C GLU A 147 -6.70 -4.23 9.65
N SER A 148 -6.20 -4.36 8.42
CA SER A 148 -4.84 -3.97 8.07
C SER A 148 -4.68 -2.46 7.82
N PHE A 149 -5.78 -1.69 7.72
CA PHE A 149 -5.70 -0.25 7.48
C PHE A 149 -4.95 0.47 8.60
N TYR A 150 -5.12 0.04 9.84
CA TYR A 150 -4.42 0.62 10.99
C TYR A 150 -3.08 -0.05 11.32
N ASP A 151 -2.76 -1.19 10.71
CA ASP A 151 -1.51 -1.91 10.99
C ASP A 151 -0.31 -1.23 10.32
N VAL A 152 0.52 -0.55 11.11
CA VAL A 152 1.73 0.12 10.61
C VAL A 152 2.86 -0.84 10.25
N ASN A 153 2.74 -2.14 10.56
CA ASN A 153 3.77 -3.14 10.27
C ASN A 153 3.57 -3.84 8.92
N ALA A 154 2.36 -3.80 8.38
CA ALA A 154 2.00 -4.35 7.09
C ALA A 154 1.54 -3.22 6.17
N VAL A 155 2.49 -2.68 5.40
CA VAL A 155 2.26 -1.55 4.49
C VAL A 155 2.75 -1.89 3.10
N ASN A 156 1.88 -1.73 2.10
CA ASN A 156 2.23 -1.72 0.69
C ASN A 156 1.76 -0.40 0.06
N LEU A 157 2.66 0.58 -0.02
CA LEU A 157 2.35 1.90 -0.57
C LEU A 157 2.13 1.89 -2.09
N GLU A 158 2.22 0.76 -2.77
CA GLU A 158 1.78 0.62 -4.17
C GLU A 158 0.27 0.35 -4.28
N SER A 159 -0.33 -0.21 -3.23
CA SER A 159 -1.77 -0.46 -3.17
C SER A 159 -2.53 0.83 -2.86
N GLU A 160 -3.47 1.20 -3.72
CA GLU A 160 -4.34 2.36 -3.47
C GLU A 160 -5.12 2.20 -2.15
N THR A 161 -5.57 0.98 -1.84
CA THR A 161 -6.29 0.69 -0.59
C THR A 161 -5.42 1.01 0.63
N ASP A 162 -4.14 0.63 0.61
CA ASP A 162 -3.22 0.94 1.71
C ASP A 162 -2.91 2.43 1.76
N LYS A 163 -2.72 3.11 0.62
CA LYS A 163 -2.56 4.58 0.59
C LYS A 163 -3.73 5.29 1.27
N TYR A 164 -4.96 4.89 0.95
CA TYR A 164 -6.16 5.47 1.56
C TYR A 164 -6.31 5.09 3.04
N GLY A 165 -6.05 3.83 3.38
CA GLY A 165 -6.10 3.35 4.77
C GLY A 165 -5.07 4.06 5.66
N LYS A 166 -3.83 4.23 5.19
CA LYS A 166 -2.81 5.02 5.90
C LYS A 166 -3.12 6.52 5.87
N GLY A 167 -3.84 6.99 4.85
CA GLY A 167 -4.46 8.31 4.84
C GLY A 167 -5.36 8.56 6.05
N SER A 168 -6.08 7.54 6.53
CA SER A 168 -6.93 7.66 7.72
C SER A 168 -6.15 7.91 9.02
N ILE A 169 -4.88 7.49 9.10
CA ILE A 169 -3.97 7.84 10.22
C ILE A 169 -3.16 9.12 9.94
N GLY A 170 -3.51 9.86 8.89
CA GLY A 170 -2.88 11.11 8.49
C GLY A 170 -1.64 10.95 7.60
N TYR A 171 -1.19 9.73 7.29
CA TYR A 171 -0.04 9.52 6.42
C TYR A 171 -0.35 9.90 4.98
N GLN A 172 0.59 10.56 4.32
CA GLN A 172 0.56 10.86 2.90
C GLN A 172 1.93 10.49 2.34
N ASN A 173 1.97 9.79 1.21
CA ASN A 173 3.23 9.45 0.55
C ASN A 173 3.94 10.76 0.13
N ARG A 174 5.24 10.85 0.41
CA ARG A 174 6.08 12.02 0.09
C ARG A 174 7.30 11.57 -0.69
N ASP A 175 7.61 12.29 -1.75
CA ASP A 175 8.73 11.95 -2.64
C ASP A 175 10.07 11.89 -1.90
N TYR A 176 10.28 12.76 -0.90
CA TYR A 176 11.53 12.77 -0.14
C TYR A 176 11.73 11.48 0.67
N PHE A 177 10.68 10.81 1.13
CA PHE A 177 10.83 9.52 1.82
C PHE A 177 11.31 8.42 0.87
N ASN A 178 10.84 8.45 -0.38
CA ASN A 178 11.29 7.53 -1.42
C ASN A 178 12.73 7.82 -1.85
N GLN A 179 13.11 9.10 -1.96
CA GLN A 179 14.48 9.51 -2.31
C GLN A 179 15.52 9.12 -1.27
N ILE A 180 15.12 9.10 0.00
CA ILE A 180 15.97 8.70 1.13
C ILE A 180 16.10 7.16 1.22
N GLY A 181 15.35 6.41 0.40
CA GLY A 181 15.44 4.94 0.34
C GLY A 181 14.77 4.21 1.50
N LEU A 182 13.85 4.86 2.22
CA LEU A 182 13.09 4.22 3.29
C LEU A 182 12.10 3.21 2.71
N ASP A 183 12.02 2.03 3.32
CA ASP A 183 10.96 1.07 3.02
C ASP A 183 9.60 1.58 3.50
N ASP A 184 8.53 1.17 2.83
CA ASP A 184 7.14 1.59 3.05
C ASP A 184 6.73 1.56 4.54
N VAL A 185 7.13 0.52 5.29
CA VAL A 185 6.82 0.36 6.72
C VAL A 185 7.57 1.40 7.55
N SER A 186 8.86 1.58 7.29
CA SER A 186 9.66 2.63 7.94
C SER A 186 9.15 4.03 7.63
N GLN A 187 8.68 4.30 6.41
CA GLN A 187 8.09 5.60 6.06
C GLN A 187 6.86 5.92 6.92
N VAL A 188 5.93 4.97 7.04
CA VAL A 188 4.70 5.17 7.83
C VAL A 188 5.02 5.31 9.32
N LYS A 189 5.91 4.47 9.86
CA LYS A 189 6.34 4.54 11.26
C LYS A 189 7.10 5.81 11.60
N PHE A 190 8.01 6.22 10.72
CA PHE A 190 8.73 7.47 10.85
C PHE A 190 7.75 8.64 10.89
N TYR A 191 6.78 8.68 9.97
CA TYR A 191 5.75 9.71 9.95
C TYR A 191 4.92 9.76 11.24
N GLN A 192 4.53 8.61 11.79
CA GLN A 192 3.81 8.53 13.06
C GLN A 192 4.66 9.07 14.23
N GLY A 193 5.94 8.69 14.30
CA GLY A 193 6.87 9.20 15.32
C GLY A 193 7.13 10.70 15.17
N MET A 194 7.24 11.19 13.93
CA MET A 194 7.38 12.61 13.62
C MET A 194 6.15 13.41 14.05
N LEU A 195 4.93 12.88 13.88
CA LEU A 195 3.71 13.52 14.38
C LEU A 195 3.69 13.60 15.91
N GLN A 196 4.15 12.56 16.60
CA GLN A 196 4.19 12.52 18.07
C GLN A 196 5.19 13.53 18.65
N GLU A 197 6.36 13.68 18.02
CA GLU A 197 7.44 14.56 18.48
C GLU A 197 7.49 15.87 17.69
N LYS A 198 6.39 16.23 17.02
CA LYS A 198 6.30 17.41 16.19
C LYS A 198 6.64 18.66 17.00
N GLY A 199 7.53 19.49 16.46
CA GLY A 199 7.95 20.73 17.11
C GLY A 199 9.06 20.55 18.15
N THR A 200 9.57 19.33 18.33
CA THR A 200 10.77 19.07 19.13
C THR A 200 11.94 18.65 18.25
N LYS A 201 13.16 18.95 18.67
CA LYS A 201 14.39 18.45 18.04
C LYS A 201 14.40 16.94 17.80
N ASN A 202 13.73 16.14 18.64
CA ASN A 202 13.70 14.69 18.53
C ASN A 202 13.17 14.20 17.16
N SER A 203 12.20 14.90 16.56
CA SER A 203 11.66 14.56 15.24
C SER A 203 12.72 14.64 14.13
N ILE A 204 13.60 15.64 14.21
CA ILE A 204 14.72 15.86 13.29
C ILE A 204 15.87 14.90 13.61
N ASP A 205 16.21 14.75 14.89
CA ASP A 205 17.27 13.83 15.32
C ASP A 205 16.95 12.38 14.96
N LYS A 206 15.68 11.96 14.93
CA LYS A 206 15.27 10.61 14.49
C LYS A 206 15.49 10.41 12.99
N LEU A 207 15.27 11.44 12.17
CA LEU A 207 15.55 11.40 10.74
C LEU A 207 17.05 11.31 10.47
N ILE A 208 17.84 12.11 11.21
CA ILE A 208 19.30 12.16 11.03
C ILE A 208 19.97 10.88 11.53
N ARG A 209 19.49 10.32 12.65
CA ARG A 209 20.04 9.09 13.23
C ARG A 209 19.63 7.81 12.50
N SER A 210 18.58 7.82 11.68
CA SER A 210 18.27 6.64 10.88
C SER A 210 19.41 6.44 9.88
N LYS A 211 20.18 5.37 10.07
CA LYS A 211 21.30 5.02 9.18
C LYS A 211 20.73 4.66 7.82
N PHE A 212 20.77 5.61 6.90
CA PHE A 212 20.51 5.33 5.50
C PHE A 212 21.74 4.59 4.98
N ASP A 213 21.56 3.39 4.45
CA ASP A 213 22.64 2.49 4.02
C ASP A 213 23.63 3.12 3.01
N GLN A 214 23.33 4.32 2.49
CA GLN A 214 24.14 5.01 1.48
C GLN A 214 24.53 6.47 1.84
N ILE A 215 24.06 7.03 2.96
CA ILE A 215 24.34 8.44 3.31
C ILE A 215 24.57 8.57 4.83
N SER A 216 25.85 8.69 5.24
CA SER A 216 26.17 9.18 6.58
C SER A 216 26.16 10.71 6.56
N SER A 217 25.06 11.30 7.01
CA SER A 217 24.94 12.75 7.13
C SER A 217 24.98 13.16 8.59
N ASP A 218 26.11 13.68 9.05
CA ASP A 218 26.23 14.35 10.34
C ASP A 218 25.64 15.76 10.23
N ILE A 219 24.31 15.87 10.37
CA ILE A 219 23.61 17.16 10.38
C ILE A 219 23.44 17.59 11.84
N ASN A 220 24.03 18.73 12.19
CA ASN A 220 23.85 19.34 13.52
C ASN A 220 22.73 20.38 13.46
N PHE A 221 21.64 20.13 14.19
CA PHE A 221 20.52 21.07 14.33
C PHE A 221 20.65 21.86 15.64
N TYR A 222 20.71 23.18 15.54
CA TYR A 222 20.68 24.12 16.66
C TYR A 222 19.32 24.83 16.67
N GLU A 223 18.62 24.80 17.80
CA GLU A 223 17.39 25.58 17.98
C GLU A 223 17.78 27.04 18.25
N GLU A 224 17.34 27.96 17.38
CA GLU A 224 17.47 29.39 17.63
C GLU A 224 16.40 29.85 18.62
N TRP A 225 16.76 30.69 19.58
CA TRP A 225 15.83 31.19 20.60
C TRP A 225 14.95 32.31 20.03
N ALA A 226 13.63 32.19 20.20
CA ALA A 226 12.73 33.31 19.98
C ALA A 226 12.68 34.21 21.23
N ILE A 227 13.13 35.46 21.11
CA ILE A 227 12.95 36.46 22.17
C ILE A 227 11.53 37.02 22.05
N ARG A 228 10.74 36.90 23.12
CA ARG A 228 9.38 37.49 23.18
C ARG A 228 9.52 39.02 23.27
N ASN A 229 9.40 39.71 22.13
CA ASN A 229 9.60 41.16 22.05
C ASN A 229 8.40 42.00 22.51
N ALA A 230 7.19 41.43 22.58
CA ALA A 230 6.00 42.10 23.11
C ALA A 230 4.90 41.10 23.46
N GLU A 231 4.03 41.47 24.40
CA GLU A 231 2.77 40.79 24.72
C GLU A 231 1.59 41.71 24.39
N TYR A 232 0.49 41.15 23.90
CA TYR A 232 -0.77 41.87 23.65
C TYR A 232 -1.88 41.22 24.47
N GLY A 233 -2.48 41.97 25.40
CA GLY A 233 -3.52 41.48 26.33
C GLY A 233 -3.51 42.22 27.67
N ALA A 234 -4.40 41.83 28.59
CA ALA A 234 -4.43 42.35 29.96
C ALA A 234 -3.30 41.72 30.81
N THR A 235 -2.12 42.32 30.74
CA THR A 235 -0.89 41.87 31.41
C THR A 235 -0.86 42.17 32.92
N ASP A 236 -1.74 43.05 33.41
CA ASP A 236 -1.81 43.47 34.83
C ASP A 236 -2.29 42.39 35.81
N LEU A 237 -2.81 41.26 35.32
CA LEU A 237 -3.29 40.18 36.20
C LEU A 237 -2.17 39.29 36.76
N ASN A 238 -0.95 39.39 36.23
CA ASN A 238 0.20 38.59 36.68
C ASN A 238 1.46 39.47 36.71
N SER A 239 1.53 40.38 37.68
CA SER A 239 2.75 41.15 37.93
C SER A 239 3.83 40.23 38.51
N ARG A 240 4.99 40.20 37.85
CA ARG A 240 6.18 39.46 38.27
C ARG A 240 7.27 40.48 38.49
N VAL A 241 7.95 40.40 39.64
CA VAL A 241 9.13 41.22 39.92
C VAL A 241 10.34 40.31 39.88
N GLU A 242 11.21 40.54 38.91
CA GLU A 242 12.51 39.88 38.83
C GLU A 242 13.55 40.80 39.48
N ILE A 243 14.22 40.31 40.52
CA ILE A 243 15.28 41.04 41.21
C ILE A 243 16.59 40.35 40.87
N LEU A 244 17.49 41.09 40.22
CA LEU A 244 18.83 40.62 39.96
C LEU A 244 19.64 40.76 41.26
N LEU A 245 20.08 39.63 41.81
CA LEU A 245 20.85 39.59 43.05
C LEU A 245 22.33 39.82 42.71
N ASP A 246 22.94 40.83 43.33
CA ASP A 246 24.35 41.13 43.17
C ASP A 246 25.19 40.18 44.05
N GLU A 247 25.94 39.27 43.43
CA GLU A 247 26.73 38.24 44.10
C GLU A 247 27.82 38.81 45.03
N GLU A 248 28.31 40.03 44.79
CA GLU A 248 29.29 40.67 45.68
C GLU A 248 28.71 41.04 47.06
N GLY A 249 27.39 41.23 47.15
CA GLY A 249 26.68 41.63 48.38
C GLY A 249 26.23 40.48 49.28
N PHE A 250 26.36 39.23 48.83
CA PHE A 250 25.95 38.02 49.58
C PHE A 250 27.15 37.32 50.18
N VAL A 251 27.42 37.62 51.46
CA VAL A 251 28.60 37.10 52.17
C VAL A 251 28.26 35.91 53.07
N ASP A 252 26.99 35.73 53.46
CA ASP A 252 26.54 34.68 54.38
C ASP A 252 25.38 33.82 53.83
N ASN A 253 25.27 32.58 54.32
CA ASN A 253 24.17 31.65 54.00
C ASN A 253 23.61 30.97 55.27
N PRO A 254 22.33 31.18 55.66
CA PRO A 254 21.29 31.94 54.95
C PRO A 254 21.26 33.44 55.29
N GLN A 255 21.05 34.29 54.28
CA GLN A 255 20.87 35.74 54.42
C GLN A 255 19.44 36.17 54.04
N PRO A 256 18.72 36.91 54.89
CA PRO A 256 17.34 37.33 54.62
C PRO A 256 17.30 38.54 53.65
N ILE A 257 16.36 38.49 52.69
CA ILE A 257 16.08 39.59 51.76
C ILE A 257 14.73 40.22 52.16
N THR A 258 14.72 41.53 52.38
CA THR A 258 13.50 42.29 52.71
C THR A 258 13.19 43.30 51.62
N VAL A 259 11.97 43.26 51.09
CA VAL A 259 11.49 44.20 50.06
C VAL A 259 10.58 45.22 50.73
N TYR A 260 10.86 46.50 50.56
CA TYR A 260 10.03 47.60 51.05
C TYR A 260 9.26 48.23 49.90
N ASN A 261 7.95 48.42 50.07
CA ASN A 261 7.12 49.14 49.12
C ASN A 261 7.15 50.64 49.47
N THR A 262 7.90 51.43 48.72
CA THR A 262 7.91 52.88 48.89
C THR A 262 6.95 53.49 47.88
N ILE A 263 5.86 54.06 48.38
CA ILE A 263 4.94 54.86 47.56
C ILE A 263 5.56 56.26 47.45
N GLN A 264 6.01 56.63 46.25
CA GLN A 264 6.30 58.02 45.89
C GLN A 264 5.07 58.67 45.27
#